data_AF-A0A444XW08-F1
#
_entry.id   AF-A0A444XW08-F1
#
_cell.length_a   1.000
_cell.length_b   1.000
_cell.length_c   1.000
_cell.angle_alpha   90.00
_cell.angle_beta   90.00
_cell.angle_gamma   90.00
#
_symmetry.space_group_name_H-M   'P 1'
#
loop_
_entity.id
_entity.type
_entity.pdbx_description
1 polymer ?
#
loop_
_entity_poly.entity_id
_entity_poly.type
_entity_poly.pdbx_seq_one_letter_code
_entity_poly.pdbx_strand_id
1 'polypeptide(L)'
;MTTLISCRRSSSTSLIHLFATACCTSSPRQLRRCKQCHCCCLERVLQFGCAFSVTSNRDANTVFDAVEFVLQNFTEMNKLWVRMQHQGPVQEKEKREKERVGKNLHVLSQIEGVDLDMYKDIVLPRVLEQVVNCKDELAQFYLMDCIIQVFPDEYHLQTLDVLLGSCPLLQVYAAREKNRIYIPRDRYLSEEAEKKAMAEKIERMELEADSKDKQLMELYQLYNCQQLLTTQLSDKLEKTEKNLEETERSLVDLEERQKQANATIKEKELSSQQEYLKLKARYEALQRSQRNLMGEDLGLLSSKELESLERQLDSSLKLIRSTRTQFMLDQLSKLQRKTFSQLQEEKSSLLQEKIYLTKVIFIYKDMNNENVEMICSKFVEHL
;
A
#
# COMPACT_ATOMS: atom_id res chain seq x y z
N MET A 1 -59.70 -11.73 77.02
CA MET A 1 -59.75 -10.37 77.61
C MET A 1 -60.08 -9.33 76.55
N THR A 2 -59.28 -9.15 75.50
CA THR A 2 -59.57 -8.24 74.36
C THR A 2 -60.94 -8.46 73.71
N THR A 3 -61.34 -9.73 73.53
CA THR A 3 -62.66 -10.12 73.01
C THR A 3 -63.81 -9.88 74.01
N LEU A 4 -63.54 -9.96 75.32
CA LEU A 4 -64.51 -9.67 76.40
C LEU A 4 -64.71 -8.15 76.56
N ILE A 5 -63.65 -7.38 76.31
CA ILE A 5 -63.60 -5.91 76.32
C ILE A 5 -64.36 -5.32 75.13
N SER A 6 -64.29 -5.95 73.95
CA SER A 6 -65.08 -5.53 72.79
C SER A 6 -66.60 -5.70 73.00
N CYS A 7 -67.04 -6.49 73.98
CA CYS A 7 -68.45 -6.79 74.24
C CYS A 7 -69.03 -6.11 75.49
N ARG A 8 -68.22 -5.52 76.39
CA ARG A 8 -68.71 -4.78 77.58
C ARG A 8 -68.28 -3.32 77.50
N ARG A 9 -69.26 -2.40 77.41
CA ARG A 9 -69.09 -0.95 77.61
C ARG A 9 -68.67 -0.66 79.06
N SER A 10 -67.42 -0.94 79.43
CA SER A 10 -66.84 -0.58 80.73
C SER A 10 -65.87 0.59 80.58
N SER A 11 -65.94 1.50 81.55
CA SER A 11 -65.25 2.81 81.68
C SER A 11 -63.82 2.90 81.10
N SER A 12 -63.59 3.99 80.37
CA SER A 12 -62.49 4.29 79.44
C SER A 12 -61.07 4.22 80.01
N THR A 13 -60.85 4.57 81.27
CA THR A 13 -59.50 4.68 81.86
C THR A 13 -58.85 3.31 82.13
N SER A 14 -59.63 2.28 82.44
CA SER A 14 -59.10 0.93 82.71
C SER A 14 -58.65 0.20 81.43
N LEU A 15 -59.24 0.54 80.28
CA LEU A 15 -58.88 -0.03 78.97
C LEU A 15 -57.53 0.48 78.47
N ILE A 16 -57.26 1.76 78.71
CA ILE A 16 -56.03 2.46 78.33
C ILE A 16 -54.83 1.92 79.12
N HIS A 17 -54.96 1.79 80.45
CA HIS A 17 -53.90 1.21 81.29
C HIS A 17 -53.63 -0.27 80.98
N LEU A 18 -54.67 -1.08 80.72
CA LEU A 18 -54.50 -2.51 80.46
C LEU A 18 -53.79 -2.78 79.11
N PHE A 19 -54.05 -1.96 78.09
CA PHE A 19 -53.36 -2.05 76.79
C PHE A 19 -51.92 -1.53 76.82
N ALA A 20 -51.67 -0.43 77.53
CA ALA A 20 -50.30 0.06 77.76
C ALA A 20 -49.44 -1.00 78.49
N THR A 21 -50.01 -1.69 79.48
CA THR A 21 -49.32 -2.76 80.22
C THR A 21 -49.09 -4.01 79.37
N ALA A 22 -49.99 -4.33 78.43
CA ALA A 22 -49.83 -5.45 77.51
C ALA A 22 -48.73 -5.21 76.44
N CYS A 23 -48.58 -3.97 75.97
CA CYS A 23 -47.51 -3.57 75.05
C CYS A 23 -46.11 -3.59 75.70
N CYS A 24 -46.02 -3.47 77.03
CA CYS A 24 -44.77 -3.53 77.80
C CYS A 24 -44.27 -4.96 78.10
N THR A 25 -44.88 -6.01 77.54
CA THR A 25 -44.44 -7.39 77.80
C THR A 25 -43.20 -7.74 76.97
N SER A 26 -42.04 -7.80 77.64
CA SER A 26 -40.68 -7.91 77.07
C SER A 26 -40.32 -9.25 76.39
N SER A 27 -41.31 -10.10 76.05
CA SER A 27 -41.08 -11.45 75.52
C SER A 27 -41.53 -11.61 74.05
N PRO A 28 -40.59 -11.77 73.10
CA PRO A 28 -40.88 -11.89 71.66
C PRO A 28 -41.74 -13.12 71.28
N ARG A 29 -41.82 -14.14 72.14
CA ARG A 29 -42.59 -15.37 71.90
C ARG A 29 -44.09 -15.19 72.21
N GLN A 30 -44.44 -14.38 73.22
CA GLN A 30 -45.85 -14.07 73.52
C GLN A 30 -46.46 -13.10 72.49
N LEU A 31 -45.64 -12.20 71.94
CA LEU A 31 -46.05 -11.27 70.87
C LEU A 31 -46.54 -12.00 69.60
N ARG A 32 -45.97 -13.16 69.25
CA ARG A 32 -46.39 -13.93 68.05
C ARG A 32 -47.79 -14.52 68.16
N ARG A 33 -48.19 -15.03 69.34
CA ARG A 33 -49.56 -15.52 69.56
C ARG A 33 -50.56 -14.36 69.65
N CYS A 34 -50.12 -13.18 70.12
CA CYS A 34 -50.94 -11.98 70.13
C CYS A 34 -51.08 -11.34 68.73
N LYS A 35 -50.10 -11.49 67.83
CA LYS A 35 -50.07 -10.84 66.50
C LYS A 35 -51.28 -11.18 65.60
N GLN A 36 -51.84 -12.38 65.65
CA GLN A 36 -53.03 -12.74 64.84
C GLN A 36 -54.34 -12.13 65.41
N CYS A 37 -54.50 -12.08 66.74
CA CYS A 37 -55.64 -11.43 67.39
C CYS A 37 -55.52 -9.89 67.37
N HIS A 38 -54.29 -9.34 67.41
CA HIS A 38 -54.04 -7.90 67.39
C HIS A 38 -54.40 -7.25 66.06
N CYS A 39 -54.25 -7.91 64.90
CA CYS A 39 -54.67 -7.30 63.62
C CYS A 39 -56.18 -7.01 63.60
N CYS A 40 -57.03 -7.97 63.96
CA CYS A 40 -58.48 -7.77 64.00
C CYS A 40 -58.94 -6.93 65.19
N CYS A 41 -58.18 -6.93 66.31
CA CYS A 41 -58.52 -6.11 67.47
C CYS A 41 -58.05 -4.66 67.33
N LEU A 42 -56.91 -4.36 66.71
CA LEU A 42 -56.40 -2.98 66.58
C LEU A 42 -57.21 -2.19 65.54
N GLU A 43 -57.59 -2.83 64.43
CA GLU A 43 -58.47 -2.23 63.42
C GLU A 43 -59.87 -1.96 64.02
N ARG A 44 -60.41 -2.91 64.79
CA ARG A 44 -61.64 -2.69 65.57
C ARG A 44 -61.47 -1.69 66.70
N VAL A 45 -60.35 -1.64 67.43
CA VAL A 45 -60.14 -0.71 68.56
C VAL A 45 -59.87 0.71 68.07
N LEU A 46 -59.18 0.89 66.95
CA LEU A 46 -59.02 2.20 66.31
C LEU A 46 -60.37 2.66 65.71
N GLN A 47 -61.15 1.76 65.08
CA GLN A 47 -62.53 2.08 64.67
C GLN A 47 -63.47 2.34 65.86
N PHE A 48 -63.38 1.58 66.97
CA PHE A 48 -64.23 1.75 68.16
C PHE A 48 -63.82 2.96 69.01
N GLY A 49 -62.52 3.27 69.10
CA GLY A 49 -62.01 4.47 69.75
C GLY A 49 -62.44 5.74 69.01
N CYS A 50 -62.38 5.70 67.67
CA CYS A 50 -62.88 6.78 66.82
C CYS A 50 -64.43 6.87 66.86
N ALA A 51 -65.15 5.75 66.90
CA ALA A 51 -66.61 5.76 67.03
C ALA A 51 -67.10 6.21 68.43
N PHE A 52 -66.30 6.03 69.48
CA PHE A 52 -66.64 6.47 70.84
C PHE A 52 -66.33 7.95 71.08
N SER A 53 -65.25 8.50 70.49
CA SER A 53 -64.97 9.95 70.54
C SER A 53 -66.01 10.77 69.77
N VAL A 54 -66.59 10.22 68.71
CA VAL A 54 -67.62 10.90 67.90
C VAL A 54 -69.00 10.93 68.58
N THR A 55 -69.25 10.12 69.62
CA THR A 55 -70.59 9.99 70.25
C THR A 55 -70.70 10.57 71.67
N SER A 56 -69.62 11.13 72.22
CA SER A 56 -69.62 11.80 73.53
C SER A 56 -69.15 13.25 73.36
N ASN A 57 -70.09 14.18 73.43
CA ASN A 57 -70.00 15.65 73.61
C ASN A 57 -68.70 16.39 73.20
N ARG A 58 -68.89 17.43 72.38
CA ARG A 58 -67.87 18.32 71.79
C ARG A 58 -66.99 19.05 72.83
N ASP A 59 -65.89 18.43 73.25
CA ASP A 59 -64.80 19.10 73.97
C ASP A 59 -63.46 18.82 73.26
N ALA A 60 -62.67 19.88 72.98
CA ALA A 60 -61.39 19.81 72.26
C ALA A 60 -60.35 18.87 72.90
N ASN A 61 -60.48 18.62 74.21
CA ASN A 61 -59.60 17.71 74.94
C ASN A 61 -59.74 16.25 74.45
N THR A 62 -60.92 15.82 73.98
CA THR A 62 -61.13 14.43 73.55
C THR A 62 -60.47 14.11 72.20
N VAL A 63 -60.36 15.08 71.30
CA VAL A 63 -59.66 14.92 70.01
C VAL A 63 -58.15 14.91 70.21
N PHE A 64 -57.64 15.80 71.08
CA PHE A 64 -56.22 15.82 71.44
C PHE A 64 -55.77 14.49 72.08
N ASP A 65 -56.55 13.96 73.02
CA ASP A 65 -56.26 12.66 73.66
C ASP A 65 -56.21 11.50 72.63
N ALA A 66 -57.07 11.56 71.60
CA ALA A 66 -57.09 10.57 70.52
C ALA A 66 -55.85 10.68 69.60
N VAL A 67 -55.45 11.90 69.25
CA VAL A 67 -54.24 12.16 68.45
C VAL A 67 -52.98 11.74 69.20
N GLU A 68 -52.86 12.10 70.49
CA GLU A 68 -51.73 11.72 71.34
C GLU A 68 -51.61 10.19 71.48
N PHE A 69 -52.74 9.49 71.62
CA PHE A 69 -52.77 8.03 71.65
C PHE A 69 -52.23 7.39 70.36
N VAL A 70 -52.66 7.88 69.19
CA VAL A 70 -52.20 7.34 67.90
C VAL A 70 -50.74 7.68 67.64
N LEU A 71 -50.26 8.86 68.04
CA LEU A 71 -48.84 9.24 67.96
C LEU A 71 -47.94 8.40 68.89
N GLN A 72 -48.41 8.08 70.09
CA GLN A 72 -47.70 7.17 70.99
C GLN A 72 -47.63 5.75 70.42
N ASN A 73 -48.71 5.27 69.80
CA ASN A 73 -48.74 3.99 69.10
C ASN A 73 -47.79 4.00 67.89
N PHE A 74 -47.79 5.06 67.09
CA PHE A 74 -46.84 5.25 66.00
C PHE A 74 -45.38 5.17 66.47
N THR A 75 -45.05 5.84 67.57
CA THR A 75 -43.71 5.82 68.18
C THR A 75 -43.28 4.41 68.57
N GLU A 76 -44.14 3.67 69.29
CA GLU A 76 -43.81 2.31 69.72
C GLU A 76 -43.73 1.31 68.56
N MET A 77 -44.59 1.46 67.55
CA MET A 77 -44.56 0.63 66.34
C MET A 77 -43.33 0.91 65.47
N ASN A 78 -42.91 2.17 65.35
CA ASN A 78 -41.69 2.54 64.66
C ASN A 78 -40.45 1.96 65.36
N LYS A 79 -40.37 2.08 66.70
CA LYS A 79 -39.30 1.43 67.50
C LYS A 79 -39.30 -0.09 67.37
N LEU A 80 -40.47 -0.73 67.24
CA LEU A 80 -40.56 -2.17 67.03
C LEU A 80 -40.05 -2.56 65.63
N TRP A 81 -40.42 -1.80 64.60
CA TRP A 81 -39.99 -2.03 63.23
C TRP A 81 -38.45 -1.98 63.11
N VAL A 82 -37.82 -0.92 63.63
CA VAL A 82 -36.35 -0.76 63.63
C VAL A 82 -35.65 -1.92 64.37
N ARG A 83 -36.20 -2.34 65.52
CA ARG A 83 -35.67 -3.49 66.29
C ARG A 83 -35.80 -4.81 65.55
N MET A 84 -36.88 -5.01 64.79
CA MET A 84 -37.14 -6.26 64.06
C MET A 84 -36.34 -6.37 62.76
N GLN A 85 -35.92 -5.24 62.17
CA GLN A 85 -35.04 -5.20 60.99
C GLN A 85 -33.71 -5.96 61.22
N HIS A 86 -33.24 -6.01 62.47
CA HIS A 86 -32.00 -6.65 62.87
C HIS A 86 -32.18 -8.12 63.33
N GLN A 87 -33.39 -8.69 63.25
CA GLN A 87 -33.69 -10.06 63.73
C GLN A 87 -34.24 -11.01 62.67
N GLY A 88 -33.37 -11.89 62.14
CA GLY A 88 -33.72 -13.09 61.36
C GLY A 88 -34.05 -12.86 59.88
N PRO A 89 -34.30 -13.93 59.09
CA PRO A 89 -34.37 -13.86 57.62
C PRO A 89 -35.45 -12.89 57.11
N VAL A 90 -35.07 -12.10 56.08
CA VAL A 90 -35.54 -10.73 55.80
C VAL A 90 -36.79 -10.65 54.91
N GLN A 91 -37.06 -11.64 54.07
CA GLN A 91 -37.90 -11.39 52.88
C GLN A 91 -39.43 -11.35 53.12
N GLU A 92 -39.97 -12.03 54.13
CA GLU A 92 -41.43 -12.02 54.42
C GLU A 92 -41.86 -11.09 55.57
N LYS A 93 -40.89 -10.47 56.26
CA LYS A 93 -41.15 -9.56 57.39
C LYS A 93 -41.31 -8.11 56.95
N GLU A 94 -40.54 -7.67 55.96
CA GLU A 94 -40.52 -6.27 55.52
C GLU A 94 -41.88 -5.77 55.03
N LYS A 95 -42.59 -6.54 54.20
CA LYS A 95 -43.83 -6.05 53.55
C LYS A 95 -44.98 -5.83 54.54
N ARG A 96 -45.21 -6.76 55.47
CA ARG A 96 -46.31 -6.69 56.44
C ARG A 96 -46.07 -5.67 57.57
N GLU A 97 -44.83 -5.32 57.86
CA GLU A 97 -44.49 -4.41 58.96
C GLU A 97 -44.34 -2.96 58.46
N LYS A 98 -43.86 -2.73 57.23
CA LYS A 98 -43.97 -1.46 56.49
C LYS A 98 -45.42 -0.98 56.43
N GLU A 99 -46.33 -1.84 55.98
CA GLU A 99 -47.78 -1.52 55.89
C GLU A 99 -48.39 -1.14 57.26
N ARG A 100 -47.87 -1.67 58.38
CA ARG A 100 -48.43 -1.41 59.72
C ARG A 100 -48.06 -0.06 60.29
N VAL A 101 -46.82 0.40 60.06
CA VAL A 101 -46.40 1.74 60.52
C VAL A 101 -47.05 2.82 59.65
N GLY A 102 -47.17 2.57 58.33
CA GLY A 102 -47.92 3.45 57.42
C GLY A 102 -49.42 3.57 57.75
N LYS A 103 -50.05 2.47 58.18
CA LYS A 103 -51.47 2.49 58.60
C LYS A 103 -51.74 3.40 59.81
N ASN A 104 -50.80 3.55 60.74
CA ASN A 104 -50.97 4.49 61.87
C ASN A 104 -51.03 5.94 61.38
N LEU A 105 -50.22 6.30 60.38
CA LEU A 105 -50.28 7.61 59.73
C LEU A 105 -51.60 7.77 58.95
N HIS A 106 -52.04 6.73 58.24
CA HIS A 106 -53.32 6.74 57.54
C HIS A 106 -54.50 7.01 58.49
N VAL A 107 -54.50 6.39 59.67
CA VAL A 107 -55.53 6.64 60.68
C VAL A 107 -55.46 8.08 61.22
N LEU A 108 -54.26 8.67 61.41
CA LEU A 108 -54.14 10.08 61.81
C LEU A 108 -54.79 11.03 60.79
N SER A 109 -54.68 10.74 59.49
CA SER A 109 -55.33 11.55 58.45
C SER A 109 -56.86 11.44 58.42
N GLN A 110 -57.43 10.41 59.05
CA GLN A 110 -58.86 10.10 59.02
C GLN A 110 -59.62 10.55 60.27
N ILE A 111 -58.94 11.09 61.28
CA ILE A 111 -59.59 11.58 62.50
C ILE A 111 -60.32 12.91 62.19
N GLU A 112 -61.65 12.92 62.27
CA GLU A 112 -62.45 14.15 62.19
C GLU A 112 -62.08 15.09 63.37
N GLY A 113 -61.62 16.30 63.04
CA GLY A 113 -61.17 17.31 64.01
C GLY A 113 -59.66 17.55 64.06
N VAL A 114 -58.86 16.90 63.20
CA VAL A 114 -57.45 17.29 62.98
C VAL A 114 -57.40 18.49 62.04
N ASP A 115 -57.46 19.68 62.63
CA ASP A 115 -57.28 20.94 61.91
C ASP A 115 -55.81 21.16 61.53
N LEU A 116 -55.57 22.04 60.56
CA LEU A 116 -54.26 22.40 60.05
C LEU A 116 -53.27 22.82 61.16
N ASP A 117 -53.74 23.54 62.18
CA ASP A 117 -52.91 23.97 63.33
C ASP A 117 -52.46 22.77 64.18
N MET A 118 -53.33 21.79 64.40
CA MET A 118 -53.00 20.54 65.09
C MET A 118 -51.97 19.73 64.29
N TYR A 119 -52.10 19.72 62.96
CA TYR A 119 -51.15 19.04 62.09
C TYR A 119 -49.77 19.70 62.13
N LYS A 120 -49.73 21.02 62.00
CA LYS A 120 -48.50 21.82 61.97
C LYS A 120 -47.75 21.82 63.30
N ASP A 121 -48.45 22.00 64.42
CA ASP A 121 -47.81 22.22 65.72
C ASP A 121 -47.55 20.91 66.47
N ILE A 122 -48.31 19.85 66.19
CA ILE A 122 -48.28 18.63 67.01
C ILE A 122 -48.02 17.38 66.16
N VAL A 123 -48.82 17.09 65.14
CA VAL A 123 -48.73 15.80 64.41
C VAL A 123 -47.43 15.71 63.60
N LEU A 124 -47.18 16.67 62.70
CA LEU A 124 -46.04 16.63 61.80
C LEU A 124 -44.70 16.71 62.55
N PRO A 125 -44.48 17.62 63.52
CA PRO A 125 -43.22 17.65 64.27
C PRO A 125 -42.94 16.34 65.00
N ARG A 126 -43.95 15.72 65.61
CA ARG A 126 -43.80 14.44 66.33
C ARG A 126 -43.53 13.28 65.39
N VAL A 127 -44.20 13.23 64.24
CA VAL A 127 -43.94 12.18 63.24
C VAL A 127 -42.53 12.34 62.66
N LEU A 128 -42.14 13.55 62.25
CA LEU A 128 -40.80 13.82 61.71
C LEU A 128 -39.70 13.55 62.73
N GLU A 129 -39.92 13.88 64.01
CA GLU A 129 -38.98 13.52 65.09
C GLU A 129 -38.74 12.01 65.12
N GLN A 130 -39.77 11.18 64.99
CA GLN A 130 -39.61 9.72 64.95
C GLN A 130 -38.93 9.23 63.67
N VAL A 131 -39.18 9.87 62.53
CA VAL A 131 -38.52 9.54 61.26
C VAL A 131 -37.03 9.86 61.35
N VAL A 132 -36.65 11.04 61.82
CA VAL A 132 -35.24 11.41 61.98
C VAL A 132 -34.56 10.51 63.02
N ASN A 133 -35.24 10.20 64.13
CA ASN A 133 -34.67 9.38 65.21
C ASN A 133 -34.55 7.89 64.90
N CYS A 134 -35.23 7.36 63.87
CA CYS A 134 -35.18 5.93 63.59
C CYS A 134 -33.82 5.47 63.01
N LYS A 135 -33.04 6.39 62.39
CA LYS A 135 -31.68 6.17 61.85
C LYS A 135 -31.55 4.93 60.94
N ASP A 136 -32.65 4.51 60.32
CA ASP A 136 -32.70 3.41 59.37
C ASP A 136 -33.12 3.97 58.02
N GLU A 137 -32.25 3.86 57.01
CA GLU A 137 -32.45 4.48 55.69
C GLU A 137 -33.76 4.03 55.01
N LEU A 138 -34.12 2.75 55.17
CA LEU A 138 -35.33 2.19 54.55
C LEU A 138 -36.59 2.64 55.29
N ALA A 139 -36.55 2.71 56.61
CA ALA A 139 -37.65 3.20 57.42
C ALA A 139 -37.86 4.71 57.22
N GLN A 140 -36.77 5.49 57.18
CA GLN A 140 -36.82 6.93 56.89
C GLN A 140 -37.47 7.21 55.54
N PHE A 141 -37.01 6.51 54.50
CA PHE A 141 -37.55 6.66 53.16
C PHE A 141 -39.05 6.36 53.10
N TYR A 142 -39.46 5.20 53.60
CA TYR A 142 -40.86 4.77 53.55
C TYR A 142 -41.78 5.66 54.39
N LEU A 143 -41.34 6.12 55.57
CA LEU A 143 -42.16 7.00 56.40
C LEU A 143 -42.30 8.40 55.79
N MET A 144 -41.25 8.93 55.16
CA MET A 144 -41.37 10.20 54.43
C MET A 144 -42.34 10.07 53.25
N ASP A 145 -42.28 8.97 52.50
CA ASP A 145 -43.25 8.69 51.43
C ASP A 145 -44.68 8.55 51.98
N CYS A 146 -44.87 7.88 53.12
CA CYS A 146 -46.17 7.79 53.78
C CYS A 146 -46.70 9.16 54.22
N ILE A 147 -45.85 10.05 54.76
CA ILE A 147 -46.28 11.40 55.16
C ILE A 147 -46.84 12.14 53.95
N ILE A 148 -46.13 12.11 52.81
CA ILE A 148 -46.53 12.81 51.58
C ILE A 148 -47.78 12.19 50.95
N GLN A 149 -47.93 10.87 51.00
CA GLN A 149 -49.08 10.18 50.38
C GLN A 149 -50.37 10.26 51.21
N VAL A 150 -50.25 10.36 52.53
CA VAL A 150 -51.38 10.17 53.45
C VAL A 150 -52.07 11.48 53.82
N PHE A 151 -51.33 12.57 53.97
CA PHE A 151 -51.91 13.86 54.33
C PHE A 151 -52.21 14.70 53.09
N PRO A 152 -53.21 15.60 53.13
CA PRO A 152 -53.54 16.44 51.97
C PRO A 152 -52.43 17.42 51.61
N ASP A 153 -52.29 17.72 50.31
CA ASP A 153 -51.29 18.67 49.78
C ASP A 153 -51.40 20.06 50.41
N GLU A 154 -52.61 20.51 50.78
CA GLU A 154 -52.86 21.80 51.45
C GLU A 154 -52.10 21.93 52.78
N TYR A 155 -51.95 20.81 53.50
CA TYR A 155 -51.22 20.78 54.77
C TYR A 155 -49.71 20.80 54.49
N HIS A 156 -49.26 20.02 53.50
CA HIS A 156 -47.86 19.99 53.09
C HIS A 156 -47.34 21.32 52.58
N LEU A 157 -48.16 22.10 51.87
CA LEU A 157 -47.79 23.43 51.39
C LEU A 157 -47.52 24.41 52.55
N GLN A 158 -48.28 24.31 53.64
CA GLN A 158 -48.11 25.20 54.80
C GLN A 158 -47.05 24.73 55.80
N THR A 159 -46.56 23.49 55.66
CA THR A 159 -45.52 22.90 56.51
C THR A 159 -44.28 22.47 55.73
N LEU A 160 -44.13 22.98 54.49
CA LEU A 160 -43.06 22.60 53.58
C LEU A 160 -41.69 22.95 54.14
N ASP A 161 -41.60 24.07 54.87
CA ASP A 161 -40.41 24.53 55.58
C ASP A 161 -39.96 23.54 56.67
N VAL A 162 -40.91 23.00 57.45
CA VAL A 162 -40.63 21.99 58.49
C VAL A 162 -40.23 20.65 57.86
N LEU A 163 -40.94 20.23 56.82
CA LEU A 163 -40.63 19.01 56.05
C LEU A 163 -39.23 19.07 55.43
N LEU A 164 -38.95 20.13 54.66
CA LEU A 164 -37.66 20.34 54.01
C LEU A 164 -36.53 20.62 55.02
N GLY A 165 -36.84 21.23 56.17
CA GLY A 165 -35.90 21.43 57.26
C GLY A 165 -35.43 20.14 57.91
N SER A 166 -36.26 19.09 57.90
CA SER A 166 -35.92 17.76 58.42
C SER A 166 -35.11 16.91 57.44
N CYS A 167 -35.20 17.17 56.13
CA CYS A 167 -34.54 16.41 55.07
C CYS A 167 -33.01 16.28 55.20
N PRO A 168 -32.23 17.32 55.58
CA PRO A 168 -30.78 17.21 55.77
C PRO A 168 -30.36 16.28 56.90
N LEU A 169 -31.27 15.98 57.84
CA LEU A 169 -31.03 15.10 58.98
C LEU A 169 -31.24 13.62 58.63
N LEU A 170 -31.76 13.32 57.44
CA LEU A 170 -31.97 11.96 56.95
C LEU A 170 -30.68 11.39 56.35
N GLN A 171 -30.40 10.12 56.61
CA GLN A 171 -29.18 9.45 56.12
C GLN A 171 -29.15 9.25 54.60
N VAL A 172 -30.30 9.41 53.93
CA VAL A 172 -30.49 9.20 52.48
C VAL A 172 -29.68 10.20 51.62
N TYR A 173 -29.17 11.30 52.19
CA TYR A 173 -28.49 12.39 51.47
C TYR A 173 -27.02 12.13 51.08
N ALA A 174 -26.39 11.05 51.55
CA ALA A 174 -24.95 10.82 51.35
C ALA A 174 -24.53 10.47 49.90
N ALA A 175 -25.47 10.36 48.95
CA ALA A 175 -25.19 9.91 47.58
C ALA A 175 -25.77 10.82 46.48
N ARG A 176 -25.36 12.10 46.39
CA ARG A 176 -25.16 12.78 45.09
C ARG A 176 -24.55 14.19 45.17
N GLU A 177 -23.68 14.46 44.20
CA GLU A 177 -23.03 15.75 43.97
C GLU A 177 -24.00 16.90 43.61
N LYS A 178 -23.69 18.04 44.23
CA LYS A 178 -23.93 19.45 43.86
C LYS A 178 -25.32 20.02 43.58
N ASN A 179 -26.37 19.28 43.23
CA ASN A 179 -27.64 19.92 42.82
C ASN A 179 -28.91 19.56 43.63
N ARG A 180 -28.79 19.08 44.88
CA ARG A 180 -29.91 18.91 45.85
C ARG A 180 -31.26 18.42 45.26
N ILE A 181 -31.22 17.50 44.30
CA ILE A 181 -32.40 16.83 43.73
C ILE A 181 -32.24 15.34 44.00
N TYR A 182 -33.22 14.75 44.69
CA TYR A 182 -33.29 13.32 44.91
C TYR A 182 -33.57 12.61 43.57
N ILE A 183 -32.72 11.66 43.19
CA ILE A 183 -32.89 10.84 41.99
C ILE A 183 -33.06 9.38 42.43
N PRO A 184 -34.21 8.73 42.11
CA PRO A 184 -34.48 7.35 42.48
C PRO A 184 -33.38 6.36 42.04
N ARG A 185 -33.14 5.32 42.85
CA ARG A 185 -32.09 4.31 42.61
C ARG A 185 -32.19 3.63 41.24
N ASP A 186 -33.41 3.32 40.80
CA ASP A 186 -33.64 2.71 39.49
C ASP A 186 -33.25 3.64 38.34
N ARG A 187 -33.49 4.95 38.48
CA ARG A 187 -33.06 5.94 37.50
C ARG A 187 -31.54 6.09 37.47
N TYR A 188 -30.88 6.07 38.63
CA TYR A 188 -29.41 6.11 38.70
C TYR A 188 -28.75 4.92 37.99
N LEU A 189 -29.24 3.70 38.25
CA LEU A 189 -28.69 2.48 37.65
C LEU A 189 -28.90 2.46 36.12
N SER A 190 -30.05 2.93 35.64
CA SER A 190 -30.31 3.10 34.20
C SER A 190 -29.35 4.10 33.58
N GLU A 191 -29.20 5.28 34.19
CA GLU A 191 -28.28 6.34 33.72
C GLU A 191 -26.81 5.86 33.70
N GLU A 192 -26.38 5.07 34.68
CA GLU A 192 -25.02 4.54 34.76
C GLU A 192 -24.77 3.43 33.73
N ALA A 193 -25.77 2.56 33.51
CA ALA A 193 -25.73 1.56 32.44
C ALA A 193 -25.69 2.21 31.05
N GLU A 194 -26.49 3.26 30.83
CA GLU A 194 -26.50 4.04 29.59
C GLU A 194 -25.17 4.76 29.35
N LYS A 195 -24.58 5.36 30.39
CA LYS A 195 -23.23 5.96 30.32
C LYS A 195 -22.17 4.93 29.98
N LYS A 196 -22.21 3.75 30.60
CA LYS A 196 -21.29 2.65 30.28
C LYS A 196 -21.45 2.19 28.84
N ALA A 197 -22.68 2.01 28.37
CA ALA A 197 -22.97 1.62 26.99
C ALA A 197 -22.49 2.68 25.98
N MET A 198 -22.62 3.96 26.31
CA MET A 198 -22.13 5.06 25.48
C MET A 198 -20.59 5.11 25.47
N ALA A 199 -19.93 4.92 26.61
CA ALA A 199 -18.47 4.86 26.70
C ALA A 199 -17.90 3.69 25.86
N GLU A 200 -18.48 2.49 25.99
CA GLU A 200 -18.09 1.33 25.17
C GLU A 200 -18.34 1.58 23.67
N LYS A 201 -19.38 2.34 23.32
CA LYS A 201 -19.64 2.73 21.93
C LYS A 201 -18.58 3.70 21.40
N ILE A 202 -18.13 4.66 22.22
CA ILE A 202 -17.05 5.59 21.86
C ILE A 202 -15.75 4.81 21.63
N GLU A 203 -15.36 3.94 22.56
CA GLU A 203 -14.16 3.12 22.42
C GLU A 203 -14.18 2.25 21.16
N ARG A 204 -15.33 1.64 20.83
CA ARG A 204 -15.49 0.90 19.56
C ARG A 204 -15.34 1.78 18.33
N MET A 205 -15.90 2.99 18.34
CA MET A 205 -15.77 3.94 17.22
C MET A 205 -14.33 4.41 17.05
N GLU A 206 -13.60 4.62 18.15
CA GLU A 206 -12.17 4.99 18.12
C GLU A 206 -11.33 3.87 17.52
N LEU A 207 -11.52 2.62 17.95
CA LEU A 207 -10.84 1.46 17.35
C LEU A 207 -11.15 1.29 15.86
N GLU A 208 -12.41 1.55 15.46
CA GLU A 208 -12.82 1.49 14.05
C GLU A 208 -12.18 2.63 13.23
N ALA A 209 -12.08 3.83 13.79
CA ALA A 209 -11.41 4.97 13.15
C ALA A 209 -9.91 4.67 12.95
N ASP A 210 -9.22 4.20 14.00
CA ASP A 210 -7.81 3.79 13.92
C ASP A 210 -7.58 2.70 12.87
N SER A 211 -8.50 1.74 12.76
CA SER A 211 -8.43 0.69 11.73
C SER A 211 -8.60 1.26 10.33
N LYS A 212 -9.52 2.22 10.13
CA LYS A 212 -9.74 2.87 8.83
C LYS A 212 -8.56 3.74 8.43
N ASP A 213 -7.95 4.45 9.37
CA ASP A 213 -6.76 5.27 9.11
C ASP A 213 -5.58 4.40 8.65
N LYS A 214 -5.40 3.22 9.26
CA LYS A 214 -4.39 2.24 8.81
C LYS A 214 -4.67 1.76 7.38
N GLN A 215 -5.91 1.36 7.08
CA GLN A 215 -6.31 0.93 5.73
C GLN A 215 -6.11 2.04 4.69
N LEU A 216 -6.44 3.28 5.04
CA LEU A 216 -6.27 4.44 4.20
C LEU A 216 -4.79 4.69 3.91
N MET A 217 -3.92 4.58 4.93
CA MET A 217 -2.47 4.68 4.74
C MET A 217 -1.91 3.60 3.80
N GLU A 218 -2.34 2.35 3.94
CA GLU A 218 -1.97 1.24 3.04
C GLU A 218 -2.42 1.51 1.60
N LEU A 219 -3.65 1.99 1.42
CA LEU A 219 -4.16 2.37 0.10
C LEU A 219 -3.35 3.51 -0.53
N TYR A 220 -2.97 4.52 0.26
CA TYR A 220 -2.09 5.59 -0.21
C TYR A 220 -0.72 5.08 -0.64
N GLN A 221 -0.13 4.14 0.09
CA GLN A 221 1.14 3.53 -0.28
C GLN A 221 1.03 2.73 -1.58
N LEU A 222 -0.02 1.90 -1.71
CA LEU A 222 -0.27 1.14 -2.93
C LEU A 222 -0.49 2.06 -4.14
N TYR A 223 -1.25 3.14 -3.97
CA TYR A 223 -1.46 4.15 -5.00
C TYR A 223 -0.16 4.81 -5.45
N ASN A 224 0.70 5.21 -4.51
CA ASN A 224 2.00 5.80 -4.84
C ASN A 224 2.92 4.81 -5.56
N CYS A 225 2.95 3.55 -5.11
CA CYS A 225 3.68 2.48 -5.79
C CYS A 225 3.18 2.26 -7.22
N GLN A 226 1.85 2.28 -7.42
CA GLN A 226 1.23 2.15 -8.73
C GLN A 226 1.59 3.32 -9.64
N GLN A 227 1.52 4.57 -9.15
CA GLN A 227 1.94 5.74 -9.92
C GLN A 227 3.40 5.64 -10.37
N LEU A 228 4.31 5.25 -9.47
CA LEU A 228 5.72 5.07 -9.80
C LEU A 228 5.92 4.00 -10.87
N LEU A 229 5.22 2.87 -10.75
CA LEU A 229 5.27 1.79 -11.73
C LEU A 229 4.76 2.26 -13.09
N THR A 230 3.65 3.01 -13.14
CA THR A 230 3.11 3.58 -14.38
C THR A 230 4.13 4.51 -15.05
N THR A 231 4.79 5.38 -14.30
CA THR A 231 5.85 6.25 -14.84
C THR A 231 7.02 5.44 -15.40
N GLN A 232 7.51 4.43 -14.65
CA GLN A 232 8.62 3.59 -15.11
C GLN A 232 8.28 2.80 -16.38
N LEU A 233 7.04 2.30 -16.50
CA LEU A 233 6.59 1.62 -17.69
C LEU A 233 6.45 2.58 -18.87
N SER A 234 5.96 3.80 -18.63
CA SER A 234 5.90 4.86 -19.65
C SER A 234 7.31 5.21 -20.17
N ASP A 235 8.28 5.42 -19.29
CA ASP A 235 9.66 5.73 -19.67
C ASP A 235 10.32 4.59 -20.46
N LYS A 236 10.01 3.34 -20.11
CA LYS A 236 10.50 2.18 -20.85
C LYS A 236 9.85 2.11 -22.23
N LEU A 237 8.55 2.38 -22.34
CA LEU A 237 7.83 2.38 -23.59
C LEU A 237 8.40 3.43 -24.54
N GLU A 238 8.59 4.67 -24.07
CA GLU A 238 9.16 5.76 -24.88
C GLU A 238 10.58 5.41 -25.37
N LYS A 239 11.42 4.83 -24.50
CA LYS A 239 12.76 4.36 -24.91
C LYS A 239 12.70 3.27 -25.97
N THR A 240 11.77 2.33 -25.85
CA THR A 240 11.61 1.27 -26.85
C THR A 240 11.07 1.80 -28.18
N GLU A 241 10.13 2.74 -28.16
CA GLU A 241 9.61 3.40 -29.36
C GLU A 241 10.71 4.16 -30.09
N LYS A 242 11.51 4.94 -29.36
CA LYS A 242 12.63 5.68 -29.94
C LYS A 242 13.66 4.75 -30.57
N ASN A 243 14.03 3.67 -29.88
CA ASN A 243 14.95 2.68 -30.43
C ASN A 243 14.39 2.03 -31.69
N LEU A 244 13.08 1.74 -31.71
CA LEU A 244 12.41 1.18 -32.88
C LEU A 244 12.49 2.14 -34.07
N GLU A 245 12.13 3.41 -33.86
CA GLU A 245 12.23 4.44 -34.91
C GLU A 245 13.65 4.57 -35.46
N GLU A 246 14.67 4.53 -34.60
CA GLU A 246 16.08 4.59 -35.01
C GLU A 246 16.48 3.37 -35.86
N THR A 247 15.99 2.16 -35.50
CA THR A 247 16.23 0.95 -36.30
C THR A 247 15.49 0.97 -37.63
N GLU A 248 14.25 1.48 -37.65
CA GLU A 248 13.46 1.63 -38.88
C GLU A 248 14.15 2.59 -39.85
N ARG A 249 14.62 3.74 -39.37
CA ARG A 249 15.39 4.69 -40.20
C ARG A 249 16.66 4.05 -40.78
N SER A 250 17.39 3.32 -39.93
CA SER A 250 18.60 2.61 -40.37
C SER A 250 18.31 1.54 -41.42
N LEU A 251 17.16 0.87 -41.32
CA LEU A 251 16.74 -0.14 -42.27
C LEU A 251 16.38 0.48 -43.63
N VAL A 252 15.65 1.59 -43.64
CA VAL A 252 15.35 2.35 -44.86
C VAL A 252 16.63 2.82 -45.56
N ASP A 253 17.59 3.36 -44.80
CA ASP A 253 18.89 3.77 -45.35
C ASP A 253 19.65 2.60 -45.99
N LEU A 254 19.61 1.42 -45.36
CA LEU A 254 20.25 0.20 -45.89
C LEU A 254 19.55 -0.33 -47.13
N GLU A 255 18.21 -0.30 -47.18
CA GLU A 255 17.44 -0.68 -48.36
C GLU A 255 17.75 0.24 -49.55
N GLU A 256 17.86 1.55 -49.31
CA GLU A 256 18.22 2.51 -50.36
C GLU A 256 19.65 2.26 -50.87
N ARG A 257 20.61 2.05 -49.97
CA ARG A 257 22.00 1.70 -50.35
C ARG A 257 22.06 0.40 -51.13
N GLN A 258 21.29 -0.61 -50.73
CA GLN A 258 21.21 -1.88 -51.46
C GLN A 258 20.66 -1.67 -52.88
N LYS A 259 19.61 -0.85 -53.03
CA LYS A 259 19.04 -0.52 -54.33
C LYS A 259 20.04 0.19 -55.24
N GLN A 260 20.78 1.16 -54.70
CA GLN A 260 21.83 1.88 -55.44
C GLN A 260 23.00 0.95 -55.84
N ALA A 261 23.45 0.08 -54.93
CA ALA A 261 24.47 -0.91 -55.22
C ALA A 261 24.04 -1.87 -56.33
N ASN A 262 22.79 -2.37 -56.28
CA ASN A 262 22.23 -3.24 -57.31
C ASN A 262 22.12 -2.55 -58.68
N ALA A 263 21.76 -1.26 -58.72
CA ALA A 263 21.75 -0.48 -59.95
C ALA A 263 23.18 -0.38 -60.54
N THR A 264 24.15 -0.06 -59.70
CA THR A 264 25.57 0.05 -60.10
C THR A 264 26.13 -1.29 -60.61
N ILE A 265 25.78 -2.40 -59.96
CA ILE A 265 26.17 -3.75 -60.41
C ILE A 265 25.59 -4.04 -61.79
N LYS A 266 24.29 -3.79 -62.01
CA LYS A 266 23.64 -3.99 -63.30
C LYS A 266 24.29 -3.18 -64.42
N GLU A 267 24.64 -1.92 -64.15
CA GLU A 267 25.35 -1.08 -65.12
C GLU A 267 26.72 -1.65 -65.49
N LYS A 268 27.49 -2.08 -64.48
CA LYS A 268 28.80 -2.72 -64.70
C LYS A 268 28.69 -4.05 -65.44
N GLU A 269 27.72 -4.88 -65.10
CA GLU A 269 27.44 -6.12 -65.82
C GLU A 269 27.14 -5.85 -67.28
N LEU A 270 26.30 -4.86 -67.57
CA LEU A 270 25.93 -4.50 -68.94
C LEU A 270 27.13 -3.95 -69.73
N SER A 271 27.94 -3.08 -69.11
CA SER A 271 29.19 -2.57 -69.69
C SER A 271 30.18 -3.70 -69.98
N SER A 272 30.37 -4.61 -69.01
CA SER A 272 31.28 -5.76 -69.15
C SER A 272 30.82 -6.71 -70.26
N GLN A 273 29.52 -6.99 -70.35
CA GLN A 273 28.95 -7.79 -71.44
C GLN A 273 29.19 -7.13 -72.82
N GLN A 274 29.03 -5.82 -72.93
CA GLN A 274 29.31 -5.10 -74.18
C GLN A 274 30.79 -5.17 -74.57
N GLU A 275 31.71 -5.01 -73.61
CA GLU A 275 33.15 -5.16 -73.85
C GLU A 275 33.51 -6.58 -74.27
N TYR A 276 32.94 -7.58 -73.60
CA TYR A 276 33.12 -8.98 -73.96
C TYR A 276 32.68 -9.25 -75.40
N LEU A 277 31.51 -8.75 -75.82
CA LEU A 277 31.02 -8.93 -77.19
C LEU A 277 31.95 -8.27 -78.22
N LYS A 278 32.46 -7.06 -77.94
CA LYS A 278 33.44 -6.39 -78.81
C LYS A 278 34.74 -7.19 -78.92
N LEU A 279 35.23 -7.70 -77.79
CA LEU A 279 36.46 -8.48 -77.74
C LEU A 279 36.29 -9.83 -78.48
N LYS A 280 35.16 -10.50 -78.27
CA LYS A 280 34.79 -11.74 -78.98
C LYS A 280 34.74 -11.52 -80.49
N ALA A 281 34.09 -10.46 -80.96
CA ALA A 281 34.06 -10.14 -82.39
C ALA A 281 35.46 -9.91 -82.98
N ARG A 282 36.34 -9.20 -82.25
CA ARG A 282 37.74 -9.01 -82.67
C ARG A 282 38.52 -10.32 -82.70
N TYR A 283 38.35 -11.16 -81.68
CA TYR A 283 38.99 -12.47 -81.61
C TYR A 283 38.57 -13.36 -82.78
N GLU A 284 37.26 -13.46 -83.06
CA GLU A 284 36.75 -14.26 -84.18
C GLU A 284 37.23 -13.72 -85.54
N ALA A 285 37.33 -12.40 -85.70
CA ALA A 285 37.87 -11.79 -86.91
C ALA A 285 39.37 -12.12 -87.09
N LEU A 286 40.15 -12.05 -86.00
CA LEU A 286 41.57 -12.39 -86.03
C LEU A 286 41.78 -13.89 -86.30
N GLN A 287 40.97 -14.76 -85.67
CA GLN A 287 41.01 -16.20 -85.88
C GLN A 287 40.62 -16.56 -87.33
N ARG A 288 39.61 -15.89 -87.91
CA ARG A 288 39.30 -16.00 -89.34
C ARG A 288 40.47 -15.55 -90.21
N SER A 289 41.08 -14.41 -89.91
CA SER A 289 42.25 -13.91 -90.66
C SER A 289 43.44 -14.87 -90.58
N GLN A 290 43.68 -15.49 -89.42
CA GLN A 290 44.73 -16.49 -89.26
C GLN A 290 44.47 -17.71 -90.15
N ARG A 291 43.26 -18.26 -90.14
CA ARG A 291 42.87 -19.37 -91.00
C ARG A 291 43.05 -19.05 -92.49
N ASN A 292 42.62 -17.86 -92.92
CA ASN A 292 42.80 -17.40 -94.29
C ASN A 292 44.29 -17.32 -94.69
N LEU A 293 45.16 -16.80 -93.82
CA LEU A 293 46.61 -16.74 -94.05
C LEU A 293 47.25 -18.14 -94.11
N MET A 294 46.65 -19.13 -93.44
CA MET A 294 47.04 -20.54 -93.51
C MET A 294 46.47 -21.27 -94.73
N GLY A 295 45.65 -20.60 -95.55
CA GLY A 295 45.03 -21.14 -96.75
C GLY A 295 43.69 -21.85 -96.52
N GLU A 296 43.10 -21.74 -95.33
CA GLU A 296 41.79 -22.29 -94.99
C GLU A 296 40.66 -21.29 -95.29
N ASP A 297 39.42 -21.76 -95.46
CA ASP A 297 38.20 -20.95 -95.66
C ASP A 297 38.21 -19.89 -96.80
N LEU A 298 39.15 -20.00 -97.76
CA LEU A 298 39.31 -19.03 -98.84
C LEU A 298 38.09 -18.91 -99.76
N GLY A 299 37.27 -19.96 -99.88
CA GLY A 299 36.07 -19.96 -100.71
C GLY A 299 34.96 -19.02 -100.22
N LEU A 300 35.05 -18.54 -98.98
CA LEU A 300 34.12 -17.57 -98.39
C LEU A 300 34.53 -16.11 -98.62
N LEU A 301 35.73 -15.87 -99.18
CA LEU A 301 36.25 -14.54 -99.46
C LEU A 301 35.81 -14.05 -100.84
N SER A 302 35.51 -12.76 -100.94
CA SER A 302 35.31 -12.10 -102.23
C SER A 302 36.64 -11.94 -102.98
N SER A 303 36.57 -11.76 -104.31
CA SER A 303 37.77 -11.52 -105.14
C SER A 303 38.61 -10.33 -104.65
N LYS A 304 37.98 -9.28 -104.12
CA LYS A 304 38.71 -8.11 -103.54
C LYS A 304 39.46 -8.46 -102.27
N GLU A 305 38.87 -9.29 -101.40
CA GLU A 305 39.50 -9.71 -100.15
C GLU A 305 40.66 -10.68 -100.42
N LEU A 306 40.51 -11.55 -101.42
CA LEU A 306 41.56 -12.47 -101.86
C LEU A 306 42.76 -11.71 -102.44
N GLU A 307 42.53 -10.73 -103.31
CA GLU A 307 43.59 -9.85 -103.81
C GLU A 307 44.28 -9.08 -102.69
N SER A 308 43.54 -8.62 -101.68
CA SER A 308 44.13 -7.93 -100.53
C SER A 308 45.03 -8.87 -99.72
N LEU A 309 44.61 -10.12 -99.52
CA LEU A 309 45.39 -11.14 -98.83
C LEU A 309 46.68 -11.47 -99.59
N GLU A 310 46.59 -11.61 -100.92
CA GLU A 310 47.72 -11.84 -101.80
C GLU A 310 48.73 -10.68 -101.73
N ARG A 311 48.26 -9.42 -101.83
CA ARG A 311 49.13 -8.24 -101.67
C ARG A 311 49.83 -8.20 -100.31
N GLN A 312 49.13 -8.60 -99.25
CA GLN A 312 49.70 -8.65 -97.90
C GLN A 312 50.80 -9.72 -97.82
N LEU A 313 50.56 -10.93 -98.35
CA LEU A 313 51.56 -12.00 -98.41
C LEU A 313 52.77 -11.59 -99.26
N ASP A 314 52.55 -11.00 -100.42
CA ASP A 314 53.61 -10.50 -101.30
C ASP A 314 54.49 -9.45 -100.62
N SER A 315 53.88 -8.51 -99.87
CA SER A 315 54.62 -7.49 -99.13
C SER A 315 55.49 -8.11 -98.04
N SER A 316 54.95 -9.08 -97.29
CA SER A 316 55.67 -9.82 -96.24
C SER A 316 56.82 -10.65 -96.84
N LEU A 317 56.57 -11.36 -97.95
CA LEU A 317 57.59 -12.12 -98.67
C LEU A 317 58.69 -11.24 -99.21
N LYS A 318 58.36 -10.06 -99.76
CA LYS A 318 59.35 -9.06 -100.21
C LYS A 318 60.24 -8.62 -99.05
N LEU A 319 59.64 -8.34 -97.88
CA LEU A 319 60.41 -7.97 -96.68
C LEU A 319 61.32 -9.11 -96.22
N ILE A 320 60.81 -10.34 -96.10
CA ILE A 320 61.59 -11.53 -95.70
C ILE A 320 62.77 -11.74 -96.66
N ARG A 321 62.51 -11.68 -97.97
CA ARG A 321 63.55 -11.81 -99.01
C ARG A 321 64.57 -10.69 -98.90
N SER A 322 64.12 -9.44 -98.74
CA SER A 322 65.00 -8.28 -98.57
C SER A 322 65.91 -8.43 -97.35
N THR A 323 65.35 -8.78 -96.20
CA THR A 323 66.12 -9.01 -94.95
C THR A 323 67.13 -10.14 -95.12
N ARG A 324 66.73 -11.24 -95.78
CA ARG A 324 67.63 -12.37 -96.05
C ARG A 324 68.75 -11.99 -97.02
N THR A 325 68.43 -11.26 -98.08
CA THR A 325 69.42 -10.74 -99.04
C THR A 325 70.37 -9.78 -98.37
N GLN A 326 69.87 -8.84 -97.56
CA GLN A 326 70.69 -7.90 -96.81
C GLN A 326 71.65 -8.63 -95.88
N PHE A 327 71.16 -9.64 -95.14
CA PHE A 327 72.01 -10.48 -94.30
C PHE A 327 73.10 -11.20 -95.12
N MET A 328 72.76 -11.77 -96.27
CA MET A 328 73.73 -12.44 -97.15
C MET A 328 74.78 -11.47 -97.69
N LEU A 329 74.38 -10.26 -98.11
CA LEU A 329 75.28 -9.20 -98.56
C LEU A 329 76.22 -8.74 -97.43
N ASP A 330 75.69 -8.59 -96.21
CA ASP A 330 76.50 -8.24 -95.06
C ASP A 330 77.54 -9.33 -94.77
N GLN A 331 77.18 -10.62 -94.88
CA GLN A 331 78.14 -11.73 -94.75
C GLN A 331 79.21 -11.71 -95.85
N LEU A 332 78.81 -11.50 -97.11
CA LEU A 332 79.75 -11.38 -98.22
C LEU A 332 80.72 -10.20 -98.03
N SER A 333 80.22 -9.04 -97.61
CA SER A 333 81.06 -7.86 -97.34
C SER A 333 82.07 -8.09 -96.22
N LYS A 334 81.69 -8.88 -95.20
CA LYS A 334 82.58 -9.26 -94.09
C LYS A 334 83.69 -10.19 -94.59
N LEU A 335 83.33 -11.20 -95.37
CA LEU A 335 84.31 -12.13 -95.95
C LEU A 335 85.26 -11.40 -96.90
N GLN A 336 84.75 -10.56 -97.81
CA GLN A 336 85.56 -9.78 -98.74
C GLN A 336 86.54 -8.83 -98.03
N ARG A 337 86.09 -8.14 -96.97
CA ARG A 337 86.97 -7.31 -96.15
C ARG A 337 88.07 -8.15 -95.50
N LYS A 338 87.73 -9.32 -94.94
CA LYS A 338 88.70 -10.23 -94.33
C LYS A 338 89.75 -10.71 -95.33
N THR A 339 89.33 -11.16 -96.53
CA THR A 339 90.26 -11.61 -97.58
C THR A 339 91.14 -10.46 -98.08
N PHE A 340 90.59 -9.25 -98.23
CA PHE A 340 91.38 -8.09 -98.64
C PHE A 340 92.43 -7.71 -97.59
N SER A 341 92.05 -7.70 -96.30
CA SER A 341 93.00 -7.48 -95.20
C SER A 341 94.12 -8.52 -95.20
N GLN A 342 93.79 -9.81 -95.36
CA GLN A 342 94.79 -10.89 -95.42
C GLN A 342 95.75 -10.73 -96.61
N LEU A 343 95.23 -10.45 -97.81
CA LEU A 343 96.07 -10.21 -98.99
C LEU A 343 96.96 -8.97 -98.83
N GLN A 344 96.46 -7.92 -98.17
CA GLN A 344 97.24 -6.71 -97.90
C GLN A 344 98.35 -6.98 -96.87
N GLU A 345 98.06 -7.77 -95.83
CA GLU A 345 99.06 -8.25 -94.86
C GLU A 345 100.14 -9.09 -95.54
N GLU A 346 99.78 -10.09 -96.35
CA GLU A 346 100.72 -10.91 -97.13
C GLU A 346 101.57 -10.07 -98.08
N LYS A 347 100.96 -9.15 -98.84
CA LYS A 347 101.69 -8.23 -99.73
C LYS A 347 102.68 -7.37 -98.96
N SER A 348 102.31 -6.89 -97.77
CA SER A 348 103.20 -6.08 -96.93
C SER A 348 104.37 -6.91 -96.39
N SER A 349 104.13 -8.16 -96.02
CA SER A 349 105.15 -9.12 -95.58
C SER A 349 106.14 -9.44 -96.70
N LEU A 350 105.66 -9.78 -97.90
CA LEU A 350 106.51 -10.03 -99.08
C LEU A 350 107.31 -8.80 -99.48
N LEU A 351 106.75 -7.59 -99.37
CA LEU A 351 107.48 -6.36 -99.63
C LEU A 351 108.60 -6.15 -98.62
N GLN A 352 108.36 -6.42 -97.33
CA GLN A 352 109.39 -6.39 -96.30
C GLN A 352 110.49 -7.41 -96.58
N GLU A 353 110.13 -8.64 -96.94
CA GLU A 353 111.09 -9.68 -97.32
C GLU A 353 111.93 -9.26 -98.54
N LYS A 354 111.29 -8.70 -99.57
CA LYS A 354 111.99 -8.19 -100.76
C LYS A 354 112.92 -7.03 -100.42
N ILE A 355 112.51 -6.10 -99.56
CA ILE A 355 113.37 -5.01 -99.07
C ILE A 355 114.56 -5.58 -98.31
N TYR A 356 114.35 -6.59 -97.45
CA TYR A 356 115.41 -7.26 -96.71
C TYR A 356 116.41 -7.93 -97.66
N LEU A 357 115.95 -8.74 -98.60
CA LEU A 357 116.81 -9.38 -99.61
C LEU A 357 117.57 -8.35 -100.45
N THR A 358 116.94 -7.24 -100.85
CA THR A 358 117.61 -6.16 -101.59
C THR A 358 118.73 -5.53 -100.76
N LYS A 359 118.50 -5.30 -99.46
CA LYS A 359 119.55 -4.82 -98.54
C LYS A 359 120.70 -5.82 -98.42
N VAL A 360 120.40 -7.11 -98.29
CA VAL A 360 121.44 -8.17 -98.24
C VAL A 360 122.26 -8.18 -99.52
N ILE A 361 121.63 -8.17 -100.70
CA ILE A 361 122.33 -8.14 -102.00
C ILE A 361 123.21 -6.90 -102.13
N PHE A 362 122.73 -5.72 -101.71
CA PHE A 362 123.51 -4.48 -101.74
C PHE A 362 124.77 -4.59 -100.86
N ILE A 363 124.63 -5.10 -99.63
CA ILE A 363 125.77 -5.36 -98.73
C ILE A 363 126.78 -6.33 -99.38
N TYR A 364 126.31 -7.39 -100.03
CA TYR A 364 127.18 -8.33 -100.74
C TYR A 364 127.94 -7.71 -101.92
N LYS A 365 127.30 -6.79 -102.65
CA LYS A 365 127.87 -6.18 -103.87
C LYS A 365 128.96 -5.13 -103.58
N ASP A 366 128.88 -4.47 -102.42
CA ASP A 366 129.89 -3.51 -101.95
C ASP A 366 131.14 -4.18 -101.35
N MET A 367 131.15 -5.51 -101.17
CA MET A 367 132.32 -6.23 -100.67
C MET A 367 133.27 -6.66 -101.80
N ASN A 368 134.52 -6.22 -101.73
CA ASN A 368 135.62 -6.69 -102.59
C ASN A 368 135.76 -8.23 -102.52
N ASN A 369 135.98 -8.85 -103.68
CA ASN A 369 135.89 -10.29 -103.98
C ASN A 369 136.67 -11.27 -103.07
N GLU A 370 137.50 -10.81 -102.13
CA GLU A 370 138.28 -11.67 -101.23
C GLU A 370 137.54 -12.11 -99.95
N ASN A 371 136.41 -11.49 -99.59
CA ASN A 371 135.66 -11.82 -98.36
C ASN A 371 134.34 -12.59 -98.57
N VAL A 372 134.00 -12.94 -99.81
CA VAL A 372 132.69 -13.49 -100.18
C VAL A 372 132.55 -14.98 -99.81
N GLU A 373 133.61 -15.77 -99.89
CA GLU A 373 133.58 -17.22 -99.59
C GLU A 373 133.35 -17.52 -98.10
N MET A 374 133.97 -16.74 -97.22
CA MET A 374 133.93 -16.98 -95.76
C MET A 374 132.56 -16.68 -95.14
N ILE A 375 131.80 -15.75 -95.73
CA ILE A 375 130.49 -15.33 -95.18
C ILE A 375 129.34 -16.19 -95.74
N CYS A 376 129.44 -16.68 -96.98
CA CYS A 376 128.46 -17.63 -97.54
C CYS A 376 128.35 -18.91 -96.68
N SER A 377 129.44 -19.37 -96.05
CA SER A 377 129.40 -20.50 -95.14
C SER A 377 128.57 -20.21 -93.87
N LYS A 378 128.62 -18.97 -93.35
CA LYS A 378 127.89 -18.58 -92.13
C LYS A 378 126.42 -18.23 -92.36
N PHE A 379 126.03 -17.85 -93.57
CA PHE A 379 124.62 -17.53 -93.88
C PHE A 379 123.77 -18.79 -94.10
N VAL A 380 124.38 -19.89 -94.56
CA VAL A 380 123.70 -21.20 -94.67
C VAL A 380 123.41 -21.82 -93.30
N GLU A 381 124.16 -21.45 -92.25
CA GLU A 381 123.89 -21.91 -90.88
C GLU A 381 122.76 -21.14 -90.16
N HIS A 382 122.29 -20.02 -90.72
CA HIS A 382 121.35 -19.11 -90.02
C HIS A 382 119.97 -18.96 -90.69
N LEU A 383 119.75 -19.61 -91.83
CA LEU A 383 118.43 -19.92 -92.41
C LEU A 383 117.92 -21.24 -91.83
#